data_AF-A0A060C377-F1
#
_entry.id   AF-A0A060C377-F1
#
_cell.length_a   1.000
_cell.length_b   1.000
_cell.length_c   1.000
_cell.angle_alpha   90.00
_cell.angle_beta   90.00
_cell.angle_gamma   90.00
#
_symmetry.space_group_name_H-M   'P 1'
#
loop_
_entity.id
_entity.type
_entity.pdbx_description
1 polymer ?
#
loop_
_entity_poly.entity_id
_entity_poly.type
_entity_poly.pdbx_seq_one_letter_code
_entity_poly.pdbx_strand_id
1 'polypeptide(L)'
;MCERYKIPRARVTVIPRCVDTMTYAPNSVPQPRIDALYRTWQIRPGERIVVVPGRVAPWNGQMSIVETAQLLVQGGMQGVVFVLIGEDQTQHRYARSILTKAQELGVDDIVRLTGHCAD
;
A
#
# COMPACT_ATOMS: atom_id res chain seq x y z
N MET A 1 -22.50 -9.36 -15.68
CA MET A 1 -22.20 -9.81 -17.07
C MET A 1 -23.37 -10.61 -17.65
N CYS A 2 -23.76 -11.74 -17.05
CA CYS A 2 -24.90 -12.55 -17.51
C CYS A 2 -26.21 -11.76 -17.60
N GLU A 3 -26.55 -10.97 -16.59
CA GLU A 3 -27.81 -10.20 -16.56
C GLU A 3 -27.81 -9.01 -17.55
N ARG A 4 -26.73 -8.24 -17.56
CA ARG A 4 -26.56 -7.04 -18.41
C ARG A 4 -26.45 -7.39 -19.90
N TYR A 5 -25.73 -8.46 -20.24
CA TYR A 5 -25.41 -8.83 -21.63
C TYR A 5 -26.10 -10.12 -22.10
N LYS A 6 -27.01 -10.67 -21.28
CA LYS A 6 -27.77 -11.90 -21.57
C LYS A 6 -26.90 -13.11 -21.95
N ILE A 7 -25.71 -13.21 -21.37
CA ILE A 7 -24.80 -14.35 -21.57
C ILE A 7 -25.26 -15.53 -20.70
N PRO A 8 -25.46 -16.74 -21.28
CA PRO A 8 -25.79 -17.94 -20.51
C PRO A 8 -24.75 -18.23 -19.41
N ARG A 9 -25.20 -18.52 -18.19
CA ARG A 9 -24.30 -18.82 -17.05
C ARG A 9 -23.31 -19.95 -17.34
N ALA A 10 -23.73 -20.97 -18.10
CA ALA A 10 -22.87 -22.08 -18.50
C ALA A 10 -21.64 -21.67 -19.36
N ARG A 11 -21.63 -20.44 -19.90
CA ARG A 11 -20.49 -19.87 -20.64
C ARG A 11 -19.56 -19.03 -19.77
N VAL A 12 -19.87 -18.85 -18.50
CA VAL A 12 -19.05 -18.07 -17.56
C VAL A 12 -18.52 -19.02 -16.49
N THR A 13 -17.21 -19.05 -16.35
CA THR A 13 -16.53 -19.80 -15.29
C THR A 13 -15.69 -18.86 -14.44
N VAL A 14 -15.45 -19.25 -13.20
CA VAL A 14 -14.55 -18.54 -12.29
C VAL A 14 -13.16 -19.12 -12.48
N ILE A 15 -12.19 -18.25 -12.74
CA ILE A 15 -10.77 -18.61 -12.71
C ILE A 15 -10.19 -18.02 -11.41
N PRO A 16 -9.83 -18.86 -10.42
CA PRO A 16 -9.17 -18.37 -9.21
C PRO A 16 -7.85 -17.69 -9.56
N ARG A 17 -7.54 -16.58 -8.88
CA ARG A 17 -6.20 -16.00 -8.97
C ARG A 17 -5.23 -16.85 -8.17
N CYS A 18 -4.06 -17.10 -8.74
CA CYS A 18 -2.97 -17.81 -8.08
C CYS A 18 -1.71 -16.96 -8.11
N VAL A 19 -0.80 -17.22 -7.18
CA VAL A 19 0.56 -16.67 -7.14
C VAL A 19 1.53 -17.82 -6.97
N ASP A 20 2.76 -17.67 -7.47
CA ASP A 20 3.80 -18.65 -7.21
C ASP A 20 4.30 -18.53 -5.77
N THR A 21 3.88 -19.44 -4.92
CA THR A 21 4.23 -19.44 -3.49
C THR A 21 5.71 -19.70 -3.23
N MET A 22 6.45 -20.31 -4.17
CA MET A 22 7.89 -20.54 -4.00
C MET A 22 8.68 -19.24 -4.17
N THR A 23 8.26 -18.40 -5.12
CA THR A 23 8.83 -17.06 -5.32
C THR A 23 8.67 -16.17 -4.08
N TYR A 24 7.56 -16.30 -3.35
CA TYR A 24 7.26 -15.49 -2.15
C TYR A 24 7.54 -16.20 -0.82
N ALA A 25 8.25 -17.33 -0.84
CA ALA A 25 8.57 -18.04 0.38
C ALA A 25 9.54 -17.21 1.26
N PRO A 26 9.38 -17.18 2.60
CA PRO A 26 10.23 -16.34 3.46
C PRO A 26 11.72 -16.64 3.34
N ASN A 27 12.08 -17.90 3.09
CA ASN A 27 13.46 -18.34 2.87
C ASN A 27 14.03 -17.90 1.50
N SER A 28 13.19 -17.46 0.57
CA SER A 28 13.59 -16.89 -0.72
C SER A 28 13.91 -15.40 -0.63
N VAL A 29 13.69 -14.75 0.53
CA VAL A 29 13.94 -13.31 0.74
C VAL A 29 15.21 -13.12 1.58
N PRO A 30 16.35 -12.75 0.98
CA PRO A 30 17.60 -12.60 1.71
C PRO A 30 17.60 -11.33 2.57
N GLN A 31 18.21 -11.39 3.76
CA GLN A 31 18.25 -10.28 4.71
C GLN A 31 18.72 -8.92 4.12
N PRO A 32 19.74 -8.87 3.24
CA PRO A 32 20.15 -7.59 2.63
C PRO A 32 19.05 -6.89 1.82
N ARG A 33 18.12 -7.64 1.23
CA ARG A 33 16.96 -7.08 0.50
C ARG A 33 15.98 -6.42 1.47
N ILE A 34 15.72 -7.07 2.60
CA ILE A 34 14.91 -6.52 3.69
C ILE A 34 15.57 -5.24 4.23
N ASP A 35 16.87 -5.28 4.52
CA ASP A 35 17.61 -4.12 5.05
C ASP A 35 17.59 -2.94 4.08
N ALA A 36 17.62 -3.19 2.77
CA ALA A 36 17.51 -2.16 1.74
C ALA A 36 16.12 -1.50 1.74
N LEU A 37 15.04 -2.27 1.91
CA LEU A 37 13.69 -1.72 2.05
C LEU A 37 13.55 -0.89 3.33
N TYR A 38 14.08 -1.37 4.46
CA TYR A 38 14.03 -0.61 5.71
C TYR A 38 14.72 0.75 5.58
N ARG A 39 15.87 0.82 4.89
CA ARG A 39 16.56 2.09 4.61
C ARG A 39 15.77 2.97 3.64
N THR A 40 15.30 2.41 2.53
CA THR A 40 14.54 3.13 1.50
C THR A 40 13.26 3.73 2.07
N TRP A 41 12.56 2.97 2.91
CA TRP A 41 11.33 3.39 3.56
C TRP A 41 11.59 4.13 4.88
N GLN A 42 12.85 4.35 5.27
CA GLN A 42 13.28 5.09 6.47
C GLN A 42 12.75 4.51 7.80
N ILE A 43 12.56 3.18 7.87
CA ILE A 43 12.02 2.48 9.05
C ILE A 43 13.04 2.51 10.20
N ARG A 44 12.61 2.96 11.38
CA ARG A 44 13.45 2.97 12.58
C ARG A 44 13.34 1.64 13.34
N PRO A 45 14.36 1.25 14.12
CA PRO A 45 14.28 0.07 14.97
C PRO A 45 13.05 0.09 15.89
N GLY A 46 12.29 -1.00 15.92
CA GLY A 46 11.08 -1.14 16.73
C GLY A 46 9.81 -0.55 16.11
N GLU A 47 9.88 0.15 14.97
CA GLU A 47 8.68 0.57 14.24
C GLU A 47 7.96 -0.62 13.61
N ARG A 48 6.65 -0.66 13.77
CA ARG A 48 5.74 -1.58 13.08
C ARG A 48 5.34 -0.97 11.75
N ILE A 49 5.23 -1.79 10.70
CA ILE A 49 4.98 -1.32 9.34
C ILE A 49 3.58 -1.75 8.91
N VAL A 50 2.76 -0.78 8.47
CA VAL A 50 1.54 -1.02 7.69
C VAL A 50 1.89 -0.75 6.24
N VAL A 51 1.96 -1.82 5.44
CA VAL A 51 2.27 -1.72 4.01
C VAL A 51 0.98 -1.57 3.21
N VAL A 52 0.92 -0.56 2.36
CA VAL A 52 -0.19 -0.29 1.44
C VAL A 52 0.34 -0.32 0.00
N PRO A 53 0.39 -1.51 -0.63
CA PRO A 53 0.91 -1.65 -1.97
C PRO A 53 -0.16 -1.36 -3.02
N GLY A 54 0.22 -0.69 -4.10
CA GLY A 54 -0.61 -0.46 -5.27
C GLY A 54 -0.35 0.89 -5.93
N ARG A 55 -0.62 0.98 -7.24
CA ARG A 55 -0.46 2.24 -8.00
C ARG A 55 -1.12 3.40 -7.27
N VAL A 56 -0.47 4.57 -7.25
CA VAL A 56 -1.03 5.77 -6.63
C VAL A 56 -2.19 6.25 -7.48
N ALA A 57 -3.42 6.02 -7.03
CA ALA A 57 -4.63 6.33 -7.79
C ALA A 57 -5.88 6.40 -6.89
N PRO A 58 -6.85 7.29 -7.18
CA PRO A 58 -8.01 7.54 -6.31
C PRO A 58 -8.81 6.31 -5.86
N TRP A 59 -8.88 5.28 -6.71
CA TRP A 59 -9.67 4.07 -6.46
C TRP A 59 -8.95 3.03 -5.59
N ASN A 60 -7.70 3.27 -5.16
CA ASN A 60 -6.90 2.35 -4.38
C ASN A 60 -6.87 2.66 -2.87
N GLY A 61 -7.63 3.66 -2.41
CA GLY A 61 -7.89 3.88 -0.98
C GLY A 61 -6.77 4.57 -0.19
N GLN A 62 -5.77 5.16 -0.85
CA GLN A 62 -4.64 5.82 -0.16
C GLN A 62 -5.06 7.01 0.69
N MET A 63 -6.10 7.75 0.31
CA MET A 63 -6.62 8.85 1.16
C MET A 63 -7.21 8.31 2.47
N SER A 64 -7.95 7.21 2.40
CA SER A 64 -8.57 6.58 3.57
C SER A 64 -7.54 6.04 4.56
N ILE A 65 -6.36 5.59 4.10
CA ILE A 65 -5.32 5.15 5.04
C ILE A 65 -4.73 6.32 5.83
N VAL A 66 -4.62 7.52 5.24
CA VAL A 66 -4.15 8.72 5.96
C VAL A 66 -5.12 9.07 7.11
N GLU A 67 -6.42 9.05 6.82
CA GLU A 67 -7.46 9.27 7.85
C GLU A 67 -7.43 8.19 8.93
N THR A 68 -7.22 6.93 8.52
CA THR A 68 -7.09 5.80 9.46
C THR A 68 -5.85 5.94 10.35
N ALA A 69 -4.72 6.37 9.80
CA ALA A 69 -3.49 6.62 10.56
C ALA A 69 -3.74 7.64 11.67
N GLN A 70 -4.44 8.74 11.36
CA GLN A 70 -4.81 9.74 12.36
C GLN A 70 -5.66 9.14 13.48
N LEU A 71 -6.72 8.40 13.14
CA LEU A 71 -7.60 7.77 14.13
C LEU A 71 -6.84 6.82 15.06
N LEU A 72 -5.89 6.06 14.51
CA LEU A 72 -5.08 5.11 15.30
C LEU A 72 -4.13 5.83 16.25
N VAL A 73 -3.47 6.90 15.80
CA VAL A 73 -2.60 7.73 16.65
C VAL A 73 -3.41 8.40 17.76
N GLN A 74 -4.57 8.95 17.44
CA GLN A 74 -5.49 9.52 18.44
C GLN A 74 -5.98 8.47 19.44
N GLY A 75 -6.12 7.21 19.00
CA GLY A 75 -6.41 6.06 19.85
C GLY A 75 -5.23 5.55 20.69
N GLY A 76 -4.08 6.22 20.66
CA GLY A 76 -2.89 5.87 21.46
C GLY A 76 -1.93 4.90 20.79
N MET A 77 -2.10 4.59 19.50
CA MET A 77 -1.14 3.77 18.76
C MET A 77 0.17 4.54 18.56
N GLN A 78 1.29 3.90 18.91
CA GLN A 78 2.64 4.47 18.79
C GLN A 78 3.59 3.50 18.08
N GLY A 79 4.68 4.02 17.51
CA GLY A 79 5.70 3.21 16.84
C GLY A 79 5.16 2.44 15.65
N VAL A 80 4.27 3.06 14.86
CA VAL A 80 3.73 2.51 13.61
C VAL A 80 3.99 3.48 12.47
N VAL A 81 4.32 2.95 11.30
CA VAL A 81 4.52 3.72 10.07
C VAL A 81 3.70 3.11 8.94
N PHE A 82 3.06 3.96 8.15
CA PHE A 82 2.23 3.60 7.01
C PHE A 82 3.03 3.86 5.74
N VAL A 83 3.37 2.79 5.02
CA VAL A 83 4.19 2.87 3.81
C VAL A 83 3.30 2.64 2.60
N LEU A 84 3.01 3.71 1.89
CA LEU A 84 2.30 3.74 0.62
C LEU A 84 3.29 3.46 -0.50
N ILE A 85 3.21 2.24 -1.06
CA ILE A 85 4.12 1.77 -2.10
C ILE A 85 3.39 1.75 -3.42
N GLY A 86 3.88 2.50 -4.39
CA GLY A 86 3.26 2.54 -5.70
C GLY A 86 3.78 3.67 -6.56
N GLU A 87 3.81 3.42 -7.86
CA GLU A 87 4.15 4.41 -8.85
C GLU A 87 3.02 5.44 -9.04
N ASP A 88 3.40 6.71 -9.25
CA ASP A 88 2.51 7.85 -9.37
C ASP A 88 2.61 8.59 -10.72
N GLN A 89 3.31 8.03 -11.71
CA GLN A 89 3.64 8.68 -13.00
C GLN A 89 2.45 9.36 -13.70
N THR A 90 1.22 8.88 -13.51
CA THR A 90 0.02 9.45 -14.14
C THR A 90 -0.87 10.24 -13.17
N GLN A 91 -0.51 10.28 -11.89
CA GLN A 91 -1.36 10.72 -10.79
C GLN A 91 -0.62 11.62 -9.78
N HIS A 92 0.38 12.38 -10.23
CA HIS A 92 1.18 13.28 -9.38
C HIS A 92 0.34 14.28 -8.54
N ARG A 93 -0.79 14.76 -9.09
CA ARG A 93 -1.69 15.65 -8.31
C ARG A 93 -2.31 14.90 -7.14
N TYR A 94 -2.76 13.68 -7.36
CA TYR A 94 -3.32 12.83 -6.32
C TYR A 94 -2.26 12.46 -5.27
N ALA A 95 -1.04 12.11 -5.71
CA ALA A 95 0.10 11.89 -4.82
C ALA A 95 0.36 13.09 -3.89
N ARG A 96 0.36 14.31 -4.45
CA ARG A 96 0.48 15.54 -3.64
C ARG A 96 -0.69 15.71 -2.68
N SER A 97 -1.93 15.45 -3.10
CA SER A 97 -3.09 15.53 -2.22
C SER A 97 -3.02 14.56 -1.04
N ILE A 98 -2.44 13.37 -1.20
CA ILE A 98 -2.18 12.44 -0.09
C ILE A 98 -1.23 13.07 0.93
N LEU A 99 -0.10 13.61 0.46
CA LEU A 99 0.91 14.23 1.33
C LEU A 99 0.37 15.47 2.04
N THR A 100 -0.35 16.34 1.32
CA THR A 100 -1.03 17.50 1.90
C THR A 100 -2.02 17.07 2.97
N LYS A 101 -2.82 16.02 2.72
CA LYS A 101 -3.76 15.51 3.71
C LYS A 101 -3.06 14.96 4.94
N ALA A 102 -1.93 14.27 4.78
CA ALA A 102 -1.15 13.76 5.90
C ALA A 102 -0.64 14.91 6.79
N GLN A 103 -0.17 16.00 6.17
CA GLN A 103 0.27 17.20 6.88
C GLN A 103 -0.90 17.89 7.61
N GLU A 104 -2.05 18.06 6.95
CA GLU A 104 -3.25 18.65 7.55
C GLU A 104 -3.75 17.86 8.77
N LEU A 105 -3.60 16.52 8.74
CA LEU A 105 -4.00 15.65 9.84
C LEU A 105 -2.90 15.45 10.90
N GLY A 106 -1.69 15.98 10.67
CA GLY A 106 -0.55 15.87 11.57
C GLY A 106 0.04 14.46 11.68
N VAL A 107 0.01 13.70 10.57
CA VAL A 107 0.52 12.32 10.49
C VAL A 107 1.54 12.12 9.38
N ASP A 108 2.11 13.20 8.85
CA ASP A 108 3.10 13.18 7.78
C ASP A 108 4.46 12.59 8.19
N ASP A 109 4.73 12.50 9.49
CA ASP A 109 5.91 11.84 10.05
C ASP A 109 5.83 10.30 9.99
N ILE A 110 4.61 9.76 10.05
CA ILE A 110 4.35 8.32 10.03
C ILE A 110 3.77 7.82 8.70
N VAL A 111 3.31 8.69 7.80
CA VAL A 111 2.81 8.31 6.46
C VAL A 111 3.89 8.58 5.41
N ARG A 112 4.35 7.53 4.73
CA ARG A 112 5.45 7.59 3.76
C ARG A 112 4.97 7.16 2.38
N LEU A 113 5.08 8.06 1.41
CA LEU A 113 4.85 7.75 0.00
C LEU A 113 6.21 7.50 -0.68
N THR A 114 6.54 6.25 -0.93
CA THR A 114 7.91 5.86 -1.34
C THR A 114 8.09 5.76 -2.86
N GLY A 115 7.00 5.83 -3.63
CA GLY A 115 7.03 5.65 -5.07
C GLY A 115 7.16 4.18 -5.48
N HIS A 116 7.79 3.94 -6.63
CA HIS A 116 8.01 2.59 -7.16
C HIS A 116 8.90 1.75 -6.24
N CYS A 117 8.52 0.49 -6.03
CA CYS A 117 9.32 -0.53 -5.36
C CYS A 117 9.45 -1.71 -6.32
N ALA A 118 10.68 -2.12 -6.60
CA ALA A 118 10.98 -3.22 -7.53
C ALA A 118 10.95 -4.61 -6.86
N ASP A 119 10.46 -4.66 -5.63
CA ASP A 119 10.38 -5.85 -4.79
C ASP A 119 9.11 -6.68 -5.08
#